data_AF-A0A1R2CRV1-F1
#
_entry.id   AF-A0A1R2CRV1-F1
#
_cell.length_a   1.000
_cell.length_b   1.000
_cell.length_c   1.000
_cell.angle_alpha   90.00
_cell.angle_beta   90.00
_cell.angle_gamma   90.00
#
_symmetry.space_group_name_H-M   'P 1'
#
loop_
_entity.id
_entity.type
_entity.pdbx_description
1 polymer ?
#
loop_
_entity_poly.entity_id
_entity_poly.type
_entity_poly.pdbx_seq_one_letter_code
_entity_poly.pdbx_strand_id
1 'polypeptide(L)'
;MNAEESKIQILSTLQKDIENSKCFDCNDENPVYASLAFGCFVCATCSKFHISLGQGITKIKSIDEEWETNEINIISSGGNSALREFFNYYGMMGMPSNNKYYSKAAGFYKEMLATVSKDQEFSLDFPPVEEGIQLINLKTVQNSCLSLRIEETRISHPLLKEPNDKTHFCSCVKTLCLRMIGLGNTAAEKINRKVGEISQKPSVVRAEQKTLEVFNRIESKISSLARNMRNRLKNRASNATADPQTDSVTKDQNFIQSDHKSNLQAYPDLI
;
A
#
# COMPACT_ATOMS: atom_id res chain seq x y z
N MET A 1 -21.08 21.95 18.18
CA MET A 1 -20.06 22.10 17.12
C MET A 1 -20.77 22.53 15.87
N ASN A 2 -20.38 23.69 15.34
CA ASN A 2 -20.89 24.18 14.06
C ASN A 2 -20.47 23.21 12.94
N ALA A 3 -21.32 22.99 11.93
CA ALA A 3 -20.98 22.15 10.77
C ALA A 3 -19.71 22.63 10.05
N GLU A 4 -19.43 23.93 10.11
CA GLU A 4 -18.24 24.57 9.55
C GLU A 4 -16.95 24.26 10.35
N GLU A 5 -17.01 24.33 11.68
CA GLU A 5 -15.90 23.91 12.56
C GLU A 5 -15.52 22.44 12.31
N SER A 6 -16.51 21.60 12.01
CA SER A 6 -16.28 20.19 11.69
C SER A 6 -15.51 20.00 10.38
N LYS A 7 -15.67 20.87 9.38
CA LYS A 7 -15.00 20.74 8.08
C LYS A 7 -13.53 21.17 8.16
N ILE A 8 -13.26 22.26 8.86
CA ILE A 8 -11.88 22.73 9.13
C ILE A 8 -11.10 21.65 9.90
N GLN A 9 -11.75 21.00 10.87
CA GLN A 9 -11.15 19.89 11.62
C GLN A 9 -10.79 18.69 10.72
N ILE A 10 -11.64 18.37 9.72
CA ILE A 10 -11.36 17.30 8.75
C ILE A 10 -10.14 17.67 7.91
N LEU A 11 -10.09 18.87 7.34
CA LEU A 11 -8.94 19.32 6.54
C LEU A 11 -7.64 19.31 7.34
N SER A 12 -7.67 19.80 8.59
CA SER A 12 -6.53 19.72 9.50
C SER A 12 -6.10 18.29 9.77
N THR A 13 -7.05 17.36 9.87
CA THR A 13 -6.74 15.94 10.04
C THR A 13 -6.10 15.35 8.79
N LEU A 14 -6.59 15.70 7.61
CA LEU A 14 -6.02 15.25 6.34
C LEU A 14 -4.58 15.77 6.14
N GLN A 15 -4.28 17.01 6.53
CA GLN A 15 -2.92 17.57 6.45
C GLN A 15 -1.92 16.96 7.43
N LYS A 16 -2.37 16.19 8.45
CA LYS A 16 -1.47 15.43 9.34
C LYS A 16 -0.89 14.19 8.66
N ASP A 17 -1.48 13.73 7.56
CA ASP A 17 -0.88 12.70 6.73
C ASP A 17 0.43 13.24 6.13
N ILE A 18 1.50 12.43 6.23
CA ILE A 18 2.86 12.83 5.85
C ILE A 18 2.99 13.16 4.35
N GLU A 19 2.17 12.55 3.50
CA GLU A 19 2.15 12.86 2.07
C GLU A 19 1.35 14.13 1.79
N ASN A 20 0.31 14.41 2.57
CA ASN A 20 -0.51 15.63 2.45
C ASN A 20 0.18 16.87 3.06
N SER A 21 1.13 16.68 3.98
CA SER A 21 1.91 17.78 4.56
C SER A 21 2.99 18.33 3.61
N LYS A 22 3.09 17.78 2.39
CA LYS A 22 4.02 18.20 1.34
C LYS A 22 3.27 18.50 0.05
N CYS A 23 3.72 19.50 -0.69
CA CYS A 23 3.19 19.81 -2.01
C CYS A 23 3.35 18.61 -2.94
N PHE A 24 2.27 18.23 -3.61
CA PHE A 24 2.27 17.11 -4.54
C PHE A 24 3.31 17.25 -5.67
N ASP A 25 3.47 18.47 -6.20
CA ASP A 25 4.31 18.73 -7.37
C ASP A 25 5.79 18.93 -7.06
N CYS A 26 6.11 19.65 -5.97
CA CYS A 26 7.49 20.04 -5.65
C CYS A 26 8.00 19.53 -4.29
N ASN A 27 7.16 18.84 -3.51
CA ASN A 27 7.44 18.35 -2.15
C ASN A 27 7.77 19.44 -1.11
N ASP A 28 7.53 20.71 -1.42
CA ASP A 28 7.65 21.81 -0.47
C ASP A 28 6.68 21.63 0.70
N GLU A 29 7.06 22.07 1.90
CA GLU A 29 6.30 21.78 3.12
C GLU A 29 5.03 22.64 3.23
N ASN A 30 4.05 22.13 3.99
CA ASN A 30 2.84 22.86 4.40
C ASN A 30 2.08 23.48 3.21
N PRO A 31 1.58 22.66 2.26
CA PRO A 31 0.77 23.16 1.17
C PRO A 31 -0.51 23.83 1.69
N VAL A 32 -0.81 25.03 1.19
CA VAL A 32 -1.94 25.88 1.61
C VAL A 32 -3.08 25.91 0.59
N TYR A 33 -2.94 25.20 -0.52
CA TYR A 33 -3.98 25.03 -1.54
C TYR A 33 -4.25 23.55 -1.79
N ALA A 34 -5.43 23.26 -2.32
CA ALA A 34 -5.79 21.94 -2.77
C ALA A 34 -6.37 21.98 -4.20
N SER A 35 -6.12 20.93 -4.96
CA SER A 35 -6.70 20.70 -6.28
C SER A 35 -7.90 19.76 -6.15
N LEU A 36 -9.10 20.30 -6.31
CA LEU A 36 -10.36 19.54 -6.27
C LEU A 36 -10.51 18.60 -7.47
N ALA A 37 -9.77 18.81 -8.55
CA ALA A 37 -9.77 17.87 -9.68
C ALA A 37 -9.02 16.57 -9.35
N PHE A 38 -7.98 16.67 -8.52
CA PHE A 38 -7.04 15.57 -8.26
C PHE A 38 -6.99 15.14 -6.79
N GLY A 39 -7.78 15.77 -5.93
CA GLY A 39 -7.85 15.40 -4.52
C GLY A 39 -6.55 15.66 -3.76
N CYS A 40 -5.68 16.55 -4.23
CA CYS A 40 -4.30 16.69 -3.72
C CYS A 40 -4.02 18.08 -3.16
N PHE A 41 -2.96 18.20 -2.36
CA PHE A 41 -2.49 19.44 -1.75
C PHE A 41 -1.26 19.98 -2.48
N VAL A 42 -1.24 21.28 -2.76
CA VAL A 42 -0.17 21.98 -3.48
C VAL A 42 0.22 23.29 -2.79
N CYS A 43 1.48 23.70 -2.94
CA CYS A 43 1.96 24.97 -2.39
C CYS A 43 1.45 26.18 -3.21
N ALA A 44 1.65 27.38 -2.69
CA ALA A 44 1.23 28.62 -3.33
C ALA A 44 1.86 28.88 -4.71
N THR A 45 3.05 28.33 -4.97
CA THR A 45 3.71 28.46 -6.28
C THR A 45 3.11 27.49 -7.29
N CYS A 46 2.93 26.22 -6.90
CA CYS A 46 2.33 25.21 -7.76
C CYS A 46 0.85 25.50 -8.03
N SER A 47 0.12 26.11 -7.10
CA SER A 47 -1.28 26.49 -7.32
C SER A 47 -1.44 27.47 -8.49
N LYS A 48 -0.51 28.43 -8.66
CA LYS A 48 -0.49 29.35 -9.83
C LYS A 48 -0.29 28.59 -11.15
N PHE A 49 0.57 27.57 -11.14
CA PHE A 49 0.77 26.71 -12.29
C PHE A 49 -0.51 25.94 -12.63
N HIS A 50 -1.17 25.34 -11.63
CA HIS A 50 -2.46 24.68 -11.83
C HIS A 50 -3.51 25.64 -12.41
N ILE A 51 -3.64 26.86 -11.86
CA ILE A 51 -4.56 27.87 -12.41
C ILE A 51 -4.30 28.14 -13.91
N SER A 52 -3.02 28.18 -14.33
CA SER A 52 -2.66 28.39 -15.73
C SER A 52 -3.07 27.25 -16.68
N LEU A 53 -3.31 26.04 -16.16
CA LEU A 53 -3.80 24.89 -16.95
C LEU A 53 -5.28 25.04 -17.34
N GLY A 54 -6.01 25.90 -16.63
CA GLY A 54 -7.42 26.19 -16.88
C GLY A 54 -8.38 25.35 -16.03
N GLN A 55 -9.57 25.92 -15.77
CA GLN A 55 -10.59 25.36 -14.88
C GLN A 55 -11.12 23.97 -15.30
N GLY A 56 -11.02 23.62 -16.58
CA GLY A 56 -11.44 22.32 -17.09
C GLY A 56 -10.47 21.18 -16.73
N ILE A 57 -9.22 21.52 -16.38
CA ILE A 57 -8.17 20.57 -16.04
C ILE A 57 -8.03 20.48 -14.52
N THR A 58 -7.81 21.62 -13.87
CA THR A 58 -7.63 21.72 -12.41
C THR A 58 -8.57 22.75 -11.82
N LYS A 59 -9.08 22.49 -10.62
CA LYS A 59 -9.81 23.47 -9.80
C LYS A 59 -9.06 23.64 -8.49
N ILE A 60 -8.49 24.82 -8.27
CA ILE A 60 -7.72 25.15 -7.07
C ILE A 60 -8.62 25.83 -6.04
N LYS A 61 -8.42 25.49 -4.77
CA LYS A 61 -9.08 26.12 -3.62
C LYS A 61 -8.08 26.31 -2.48
N SER A 62 -8.13 27.45 -1.80
CA SER A 62 -7.37 27.70 -0.59
C SER A 62 -7.92 26.88 0.57
N ILE A 63 -7.06 26.44 1.48
CA ILE A 63 -7.46 25.68 2.65
C ILE A 63 -8.27 26.56 3.62
N ASP A 64 -7.99 27.87 3.65
CA ASP A 64 -8.66 28.85 4.51
C ASP A 64 -10.01 29.36 3.97
N GLU A 65 -10.40 28.95 2.75
CA GLU A 65 -11.71 29.31 2.18
C GLU A 65 -12.85 28.47 2.77
N GLU A 66 -14.10 28.89 2.57
CA GLU A 66 -15.27 28.09 2.97
C GLU A 66 -15.40 26.84 2.10
N TRP A 67 -15.55 25.66 2.69
CA TRP A 67 -15.63 24.39 1.97
C TRP A 67 -17.05 23.82 1.91
N GLU A 68 -17.46 23.38 0.72
CA GLU A 68 -18.68 22.61 0.55
C GLU A 68 -18.46 21.12 0.90
N THR A 69 -19.53 20.40 1.24
CA THR A 69 -19.42 18.98 1.68
C THR A 69 -18.89 18.07 0.57
N ASN A 70 -19.33 18.27 -0.67
CA ASN A 70 -18.81 17.61 -1.86
C ASN A 70 -17.29 17.83 -2.02
N GLU A 71 -16.78 19.04 -1.76
CA GLU A 71 -15.36 19.37 -1.87
C GLU A 71 -14.54 18.67 -0.79
N ILE A 72 -15.05 18.62 0.45
CA ILE A 72 -14.45 17.84 1.53
C ILE A 72 -14.41 16.35 1.17
N ASN A 73 -15.48 15.80 0.59
CA ASN A 73 -15.52 14.40 0.19
C ASN A 73 -14.48 14.08 -0.90
N ILE A 74 -14.28 14.99 -1.86
CA ILE A 74 -13.26 14.87 -2.91
C ILE A 74 -11.87 14.77 -2.30
N ILE A 75 -11.48 15.73 -1.44
CA ILE A 75 -10.14 15.72 -0.83
C ILE A 75 -9.96 14.50 0.10
N SER A 76 -11.04 14.10 0.81
CA SER A 76 -11.02 12.93 1.69
C SER A 76 -10.90 11.61 0.94
N SER A 77 -11.49 11.50 -0.26
CA SER A 77 -11.44 10.29 -1.10
C SER A 77 -10.15 10.20 -1.93
N GLY A 78 -9.44 11.32 -2.09
CA GLY A 78 -8.17 11.40 -2.78
C GLY A 78 -6.99 11.33 -1.82
N GLY A 79 -6.30 12.46 -1.68
CA GLY A 79 -5.03 12.59 -0.96
C GLY A 79 -3.82 12.45 -1.88
N ASN A 80 -2.70 13.03 -1.44
CA ASN A 80 -1.45 13.03 -2.18
C ASN A 80 -0.90 11.62 -2.38
N SER A 81 -1.04 10.75 -1.38
CA SER A 81 -0.59 9.35 -1.48
C SER A 81 -1.30 8.61 -2.62
N ALA A 82 -2.62 8.71 -2.72
CA ALA A 82 -3.40 8.02 -3.74
C ALA A 82 -3.05 8.51 -5.14
N LEU A 83 -2.96 9.84 -5.32
CA LEU A 83 -2.57 10.43 -6.59
C LEU A 83 -1.14 10.06 -6.99
N ARG A 84 -0.20 10.03 -6.02
CA ARG A 84 1.21 9.68 -6.26
C ARG A 84 1.32 8.22 -6.71
N GLU A 85 0.59 7.32 -6.07
CA GLU A 85 0.54 5.91 -6.47
C GLU A 85 -0.03 5.76 -7.89
N PHE A 86 -1.11 6.46 -8.20
CA PHE A 86 -1.72 6.45 -9.53
C PHE A 86 -0.77 6.98 -10.62
N PHE A 87 -0.10 8.12 -10.39
CA PHE A 87 0.86 8.63 -11.38
C PHE A 87 2.15 7.81 -11.45
N ASN A 88 2.55 7.13 -10.37
CA ASN A 88 3.66 6.17 -10.41
C ASN A 88 3.35 4.98 -11.32
N TYR A 89 2.11 4.47 -11.29
CA TYR A 89 1.68 3.38 -12.17
C TYR A 89 1.88 3.70 -13.65
N TYR A 90 1.58 4.93 -14.07
CA TYR A 90 1.80 5.39 -15.45
C TYR A 90 3.23 5.91 -15.72
N GLY A 91 4.14 5.83 -14.76
CA GLY A 91 5.50 6.37 -14.89
C GLY A 91 5.55 7.91 -15.01
N MET A 92 4.50 8.61 -14.56
CA MET A 92 4.30 10.04 -14.82
C MET A 92 4.91 10.95 -13.75
N MET A 93 5.39 10.42 -12.62
CA MET A 93 5.93 11.27 -11.55
C MET A 93 7.13 12.11 -11.99
N GLY A 94 7.94 11.60 -12.94
CA GLY A 94 9.06 12.32 -13.56
C GLY A 94 8.68 13.20 -14.76
N MET A 95 7.41 13.22 -15.18
CA MET A 95 6.98 14.06 -16.31
C MET A 95 6.87 15.53 -15.90
N PRO A 96 7.16 16.46 -16.83
CA PRO A 96 6.83 17.87 -16.66
C PRO A 96 5.34 18.05 -16.29
N SER A 97 5.06 18.96 -15.35
CA SER A 97 3.71 19.12 -14.79
C SER A 97 2.65 19.45 -15.85
N ASN A 98 2.99 20.16 -16.92
CA ASN A 98 2.06 20.43 -18.02
C ASN A 98 1.59 19.13 -18.67
N ASN A 99 2.51 18.25 -19.05
CA ASN A 99 2.18 16.99 -19.71
C ASN A 99 1.46 16.03 -18.76
N LYS A 100 1.80 16.07 -17.47
CA LYS A 100 1.21 15.22 -16.42
C LYS A 100 -0.31 15.40 -16.35
N TYR A 101 -0.78 16.66 -16.23
CA TYR A 101 -2.20 16.97 -16.02
C TYR A 101 -3.05 16.96 -17.31
N TYR A 102 -2.43 17.05 -18.49
CA TYR A 102 -3.12 16.90 -19.78
C TYR A 102 -3.17 15.44 -20.27
N SER A 103 -2.73 14.46 -19.49
CA SER A 103 -2.75 13.05 -19.93
C SER A 103 -4.16 12.43 -19.88
N LYS A 104 -4.40 11.40 -20.70
CA LYS A 104 -5.63 10.56 -20.61
C LYS A 104 -5.76 9.94 -19.21
N ALA A 105 -4.65 9.50 -18.60
CA ALA A 105 -4.62 8.99 -17.23
C ALA A 105 -5.08 10.01 -16.19
N ALA A 106 -4.63 11.28 -16.29
CA ALA A 106 -5.09 12.35 -15.42
C ALA A 106 -6.59 12.62 -15.60
N GLY A 107 -7.10 12.56 -16.84
CA GLY A 107 -8.53 12.63 -17.12
C GLY A 107 -9.32 11.51 -16.44
N PHE A 108 -8.87 10.27 -16.59
CA PHE A 108 -9.46 9.10 -15.94
C PHE A 108 -9.51 9.25 -14.42
N TYR A 109 -8.39 9.65 -13.79
CA TYR A 109 -8.34 9.84 -12.34
C TYR A 109 -9.35 10.88 -11.86
N LYS A 110 -9.50 12.00 -12.60
CA LYS A 110 -10.46 13.06 -12.27
C LYS A 110 -11.90 12.53 -12.28
N GLU A 111 -12.27 11.75 -13.28
CA GLU A 111 -13.61 11.15 -13.38
C GLU A 111 -13.85 10.10 -12.28
N MET A 112 -12.85 9.26 -12.04
CA MET A 112 -12.86 8.27 -10.96
C MET A 112 -13.06 8.94 -9.60
N LEU A 113 -12.22 9.92 -9.27
CA LEU A 113 -12.29 10.61 -7.99
C LEU A 113 -13.65 11.32 -7.79
N ALA A 114 -14.16 11.99 -8.83
CA ALA A 114 -15.44 12.67 -8.77
C ALA A 114 -16.62 11.70 -8.56
N THR A 115 -16.53 10.47 -9.06
CA THR A 115 -17.53 9.41 -8.89
C THR A 115 -17.44 8.82 -7.48
N VAL A 116 -16.23 8.42 -7.09
CA VAL A 116 -15.94 7.82 -5.78
C VAL A 116 -16.29 8.77 -4.63
N SER A 117 -16.03 10.07 -4.76
CA SER A 117 -16.38 11.09 -3.74
C SER A 117 -17.88 11.23 -3.45
N LYS A 118 -18.73 10.64 -4.30
CA LYS A 118 -20.18 10.60 -4.17
C LYS A 118 -20.69 9.23 -3.70
N ASP A 119 -19.77 8.36 -3.24
CA ASP A 119 -20.04 6.97 -2.88
C ASP A 119 -20.65 6.17 -4.05
N GLN A 120 -20.30 6.53 -5.29
CA GLN A 120 -20.74 5.83 -6.49
C GLN A 120 -19.67 4.85 -6.95
N GLU A 121 -20.10 3.72 -7.49
CA GLU A 121 -19.20 2.74 -8.09
C GLU A 121 -18.64 3.29 -9.40
N PHE A 122 -17.31 3.26 -9.53
CA PHE A 122 -16.63 3.63 -10.77
C PHE A 122 -16.27 2.35 -11.53
N SER A 123 -16.82 2.21 -12.74
CA SER A 123 -16.83 0.94 -13.48
C SER A 123 -15.98 0.93 -14.75
N LEU A 124 -15.17 1.96 -14.99
CA LEU A 124 -14.26 1.99 -16.13
C LEU A 124 -12.95 1.28 -15.80
N ASP A 125 -12.47 0.49 -16.75
CA ASP A 125 -11.14 -0.11 -16.69
C ASP A 125 -10.06 0.97 -16.82
N PHE A 126 -8.94 0.76 -16.14
CA PHE A 126 -7.77 1.62 -16.27
C PHE A 126 -7.29 1.63 -17.73
N PRO A 127 -7.04 2.81 -18.34
CA PRO A 127 -6.39 2.89 -19.63
C PRO A 127 -5.07 2.10 -19.63
N PRO A 128 -4.75 1.38 -20.72
CA PRO A 128 -3.41 0.83 -20.91
C PRO A 128 -2.35 1.91 -20.73
N VAL A 129 -1.16 1.57 -20.23
CA VAL A 129 -0.13 2.57 -19.88
C VAL A 129 0.22 3.45 -21.09
N GLU A 130 0.36 2.85 -22.26
CA GLU A 130 0.69 3.53 -23.52
C GLU A 130 -0.41 4.49 -23.98
N GLU A 131 -1.66 4.22 -23.58
CA GLU A 131 -2.79 5.11 -23.82
C GLU A 131 -2.86 6.20 -22.75
N GLY A 132 -2.73 5.83 -21.47
CA GLY A 132 -2.86 6.74 -20.34
C GLY A 132 -1.86 7.90 -20.39
N ILE A 133 -0.64 7.67 -20.86
CA ILE A 133 0.39 8.73 -21.00
C ILE A 133 0.16 9.68 -22.18
N GLN A 134 -0.78 9.38 -23.09
CA GLN A 134 -1.08 10.24 -24.22
C GLN A 134 -1.75 11.53 -23.74
N LEU A 135 -1.38 12.65 -24.36
CA LEU A 135 -1.99 13.94 -24.08
C LEU A 135 -3.37 14.02 -24.72
N ILE A 136 -4.34 14.55 -23.99
CA ILE A 136 -5.62 14.97 -24.56
C ILE A 136 -5.36 16.13 -25.52
N ASN A 137 -5.89 16.06 -26.73
CA ASN A 137 -5.59 17.00 -27.81
C ASN A 137 -5.91 18.46 -27.39
N LEU A 138 -4.95 19.38 -27.52
CA LEU A 138 -5.10 20.81 -27.22
C LEU A 138 -6.23 21.50 -28.01
N LYS A 139 -6.62 20.95 -29.17
CA LYS A 139 -7.82 21.42 -29.90
C LYS A 139 -9.12 21.21 -29.10
N THR A 140 -9.15 20.26 -28.16
CA THR A 140 -10.26 20.03 -27.23
C THR A 140 -10.26 21.07 -26.08
N VAL A 141 -9.11 21.64 -25.73
CA VAL A 141 -8.99 22.68 -24.68
C VAL A 141 -9.44 24.05 -25.19
N GLN A 142 -9.27 24.34 -26.49
CA GLN A 142 -9.83 25.54 -27.12
C GLN A 142 -11.33 25.43 -27.48
N ASN A 143 -11.89 24.22 -27.54
CA ASN A 143 -13.25 23.98 -28.00
C ASN A 143 -14.20 23.55 -26.86
N SER A 144 -14.28 24.31 -25.77
CA SER A 144 -15.45 24.25 -24.87
C SER A 144 -16.73 24.83 -25.51
N CYS A 145 -16.85 24.74 -26.83
CA CYS A 145 -18.09 24.94 -27.58
C CYS A 145 -18.27 23.79 -28.57
N LEU A 146 -19.14 22.86 -28.18
CA LEU A 146 -19.94 21.93 -28.99
C LEU A 146 -19.25 20.76 -29.75
N SER A 147 -19.65 19.56 -29.30
CA SER A 147 -19.93 18.31 -30.04
C SER A 147 -18.87 17.66 -30.96
N LEU A 148 -18.45 16.48 -30.49
CA LEU A 148 -18.21 15.20 -31.18
C LEU A 148 -16.99 14.97 -32.10
N ARG A 149 -16.37 13.81 -31.80
CA ARG A 149 -15.52 12.86 -32.57
C ARG A 149 -14.21 13.39 -33.15
N ILE A 150 -13.07 12.96 -32.58
CA ILE A 150 -11.78 13.01 -33.30
C ILE A 150 -10.89 11.80 -32.96
N GLU A 151 -10.27 11.30 -34.02
CA GLU A 151 -9.26 10.26 -34.18
C GLU A 151 -7.93 10.54 -33.46
N GLU A 152 -7.21 9.45 -33.15
CA GLU A 152 -5.97 9.42 -32.35
C GLU A 152 -4.73 9.82 -33.16
N THR A 153 -3.85 10.62 -32.57
CA THR A 153 -2.44 10.71 -33.00
C THR A 153 -1.52 10.35 -31.84
N ARG A 154 -0.78 9.25 -32.00
CA ARG A 154 0.19 8.73 -31.03
C ARG A 154 1.47 9.56 -31.04
N ILE A 155 1.99 9.89 -29.85
CA ILE A 155 3.36 10.36 -29.65
C ILE A 155 4.14 9.22 -28.99
N SER A 156 5.20 8.75 -29.63
CA SER A 156 6.12 7.74 -29.10
C SER A 156 7.16 8.39 -28.17
N HIS A 157 7.40 7.81 -26.98
CA HIS A 157 8.45 8.26 -26.05
C HIS A 157 9.43 7.12 -25.68
N PRO A 158 10.75 7.35 -25.57
CA PRO A 158 11.79 6.30 -25.59
C PRO A 158 12.12 5.62 -24.24
N LEU A 159 11.29 5.74 -23.20
CA LEU A 159 11.64 5.27 -21.83
C LEU A 159 10.74 4.13 -21.30
N LEU A 160 10.21 3.29 -22.19
CA LEU A 160 9.56 2.04 -21.79
C LEU A 160 10.62 0.96 -21.52
N LYS A 161 10.97 0.76 -20.24
CA LYS A 161 11.51 -0.52 -19.77
C LYS A 161 10.37 -1.25 -19.06
N GLU A 162 9.92 -2.34 -19.66
CA GLU A 162 8.89 -3.27 -19.15
C GLU A 162 9.22 -3.74 -17.70
N PRO A 163 8.33 -3.54 -16.71
CA PRO A 163 8.49 -4.16 -15.40
C PRO A 163 7.96 -5.60 -15.41
N ASN A 164 8.90 -6.54 -15.46
CA ASN A 164 8.68 -7.96 -15.16
C ASN A 164 8.30 -8.14 -13.68
N ASP A 165 7.02 -8.06 -13.30
CA ASP A 165 6.42 -8.98 -12.31
C ASP A 165 4.89 -8.79 -12.18
N LYS A 166 4.11 -9.66 -12.83
CA LYS A 166 2.63 -9.59 -12.84
C LYS A 166 1.98 -10.02 -11.52
N THR A 167 2.75 -10.56 -10.57
CA THR A 167 2.20 -11.16 -9.33
C THR A 167 2.10 -10.16 -8.17
N HIS A 168 3.01 -9.17 -8.11
CA HIS A 168 2.94 -8.06 -7.15
C HIS A 168 1.94 -6.96 -7.59
N PHE A 169 1.66 -6.91 -8.89
CA PHE A 169 0.77 -5.98 -9.61
C PHE A 169 -0.70 -6.07 -9.17
N CYS A 170 -1.22 -7.28 -8.94
CA CYS A 170 -2.64 -7.50 -8.59
C CYS A 170 -2.97 -7.08 -7.15
N SER A 171 -2.01 -7.17 -6.21
CA SER A 171 -2.27 -6.90 -4.79
C SER A 171 -2.29 -5.40 -4.46
N CYS A 172 -1.38 -4.61 -5.05
CA CYS A 172 -1.34 -3.16 -4.87
C CYS A 172 -2.53 -2.47 -5.54
N VAL A 173 -2.87 -2.83 -6.78
CA VAL A 173 -4.01 -2.25 -7.52
C VAL A 173 -5.35 -2.59 -6.85
N LYS A 174 -5.51 -3.82 -6.33
CA LYS A 174 -6.71 -4.20 -5.57
C LYS A 174 -6.80 -3.45 -4.24
N THR A 175 -5.67 -3.20 -3.58
CA THR A 175 -5.60 -2.41 -2.34
C THR A 175 -5.87 -0.93 -2.59
N LEU A 176 -5.38 -0.38 -3.71
CA LEU A 176 -5.62 0.99 -4.17
C LEU A 176 -7.11 1.19 -4.51
N CYS A 177 -7.71 0.30 -5.30
CA CYS A 177 -9.15 0.35 -5.59
C CYS A 177 -10.00 0.17 -4.32
N LEU A 178 -9.63 -0.73 -3.39
CA LEU A 178 -10.36 -0.91 -2.13
C LEU A 178 -10.23 0.29 -1.18
N ARG A 179 -9.06 0.95 -1.16
CA ARG A 179 -8.84 2.20 -0.38
C ARG A 179 -9.61 3.38 -0.97
N MET A 180 -9.65 3.49 -2.31
CA MET A 180 -10.40 4.53 -3.00
C MET A 180 -11.92 4.32 -2.88
N ILE A 181 -12.45 3.11 -3.04
CA ILE A 181 -13.90 2.82 -2.99
C ILE A 181 -14.47 2.82 -1.53
N GLY A 182 -13.70 3.19 -0.51
CA GLY A 182 -14.16 3.20 0.89
C GLY A 182 -14.54 1.81 1.47
N LEU A 183 -14.43 0.75 0.68
CA LEU A 183 -14.68 -0.64 1.08
C LEU A 183 -13.52 -1.25 1.88
N GLY A 184 -12.31 -0.67 1.77
CA GLY A 184 -11.14 -1.09 2.54
C GLY A 184 -11.21 -0.74 4.03
N ASN A 185 -11.92 0.34 4.39
CA ASN A 185 -11.98 0.79 5.78
C ASN A 185 -13.34 0.54 6.43
N THR A 186 -14.48 0.70 5.76
CA THR A 186 -15.77 0.56 6.49
C THR A 186 -16.22 -0.88 6.74
N ALA A 187 -15.98 -1.83 5.84
CA ALA A 187 -16.30 -3.25 6.06
C ALA A 187 -15.29 -3.90 7.00
N ALA A 188 -14.00 -3.63 6.80
CA ALA A 188 -12.93 -4.11 7.66
C ALA A 188 -13.00 -3.49 9.07
N GLU A 189 -13.34 -2.20 9.23
CA GLU A 189 -13.57 -1.59 10.54
C GLU A 189 -14.86 -2.09 11.19
N LYS A 190 -15.96 -2.30 10.44
CA LYS A 190 -17.17 -2.91 10.99
C LYS A 190 -16.90 -4.34 11.45
N ILE A 191 -16.13 -5.12 10.68
CA ILE A 191 -15.70 -6.47 11.06
C ILE A 191 -14.75 -6.39 12.25
N ASN A 192 -13.71 -5.56 12.23
CA ASN A 192 -12.75 -5.42 13.34
C ASN A 192 -13.43 -4.91 14.62
N ARG A 193 -14.37 -3.98 14.52
CA ARG A 193 -15.19 -3.52 15.66
C ARG A 193 -16.05 -4.66 16.20
N LYS A 194 -16.72 -5.42 15.34
CA LYS A 194 -17.57 -6.55 15.73
C LYS A 194 -16.76 -7.74 16.24
N VAL A 195 -15.56 -7.97 15.71
CA VAL A 195 -14.56 -8.93 16.18
C VAL A 195 -14.02 -8.50 17.55
N GLY A 196 -13.75 -7.21 17.76
CA GLY A 196 -13.39 -6.65 19.06
C GLY A 196 -14.51 -6.83 20.09
N GLU A 197 -15.76 -6.54 19.72
CA GLU A 197 -16.95 -6.77 20.56
C GLU A 197 -17.15 -8.27 20.89
N ILE A 198 -16.88 -9.17 19.94
CA ILE A 198 -16.96 -10.63 20.13
C ILE A 198 -15.82 -11.14 21.01
N SER A 199 -14.59 -10.66 20.79
CA SER A 199 -13.41 -11.01 21.59
C SER A 199 -13.59 -10.64 23.06
N GLN A 200 -14.28 -9.53 23.33
CA GLN A 200 -14.60 -9.09 24.69
C GLN A 200 -15.82 -9.80 25.33
N LYS A 201 -16.53 -10.69 24.62
CA LYS A 201 -17.67 -11.41 25.21
C LYS A 201 -17.21 -12.30 26.37
N PRO A 202 -17.93 -12.30 27.53
CA PRO A 202 -17.51 -13.06 28.71
C PRO A 202 -17.32 -14.57 28.46
N SER A 203 -18.06 -15.16 27.53
CA SER A 203 -17.92 -16.57 27.14
C SER A 203 -16.64 -16.85 26.35
N VAL A 204 -16.22 -15.91 25.49
CA VAL A 204 -15.01 -16.01 24.66
C VAL A 204 -13.77 -15.81 25.51
N VAL A 205 -13.74 -14.75 26.34
CA VAL A 205 -12.65 -14.50 27.31
C VAL A 205 -12.47 -15.69 28.26
N ARG A 206 -13.57 -16.29 28.74
CA ARG A 206 -13.52 -17.47 29.62
C ARG A 206 -13.00 -18.72 28.91
N ALA A 207 -13.27 -18.87 27.60
CA ALA A 207 -12.73 -19.97 26.80
C ALA A 207 -11.23 -19.79 26.52
N GLU A 208 -10.79 -18.57 26.24
CA GLU A 208 -9.36 -18.22 26.09
C GLU A 208 -8.58 -18.48 27.37
N GLN A 209 -9.10 -18.05 28.53
CA GLN A 209 -8.46 -18.30 29.83
C GLN A 209 -8.31 -19.80 30.13
N LYS A 210 -9.35 -20.61 29.88
CA LYS A 210 -9.27 -22.07 30.06
C LYS A 210 -8.24 -22.70 29.11
N THR A 211 -8.14 -22.20 27.89
CA THR A 211 -7.16 -22.69 26.91
C THR A 211 -5.74 -22.35 27.36
N LEU A 212 -5.51 -21.13 27.87
CA LEU A 212 -4.23 -20.69 28.41
C LEU A 212 -3.84 -21.47 29.67
N GLU A 213 -4.80 -21.80 30.55
CA GLU A 213 -4.56 -22.67 31.72
C GLU A 213 -4.11 -24.07 31.32
N VAL A 214 -4.75 -24.67 30.31
CA VAL A 214 -4.36 -25.97 29.78
C VAL A 214 -2.94 -25.90 29.19
N PHE A 215 -2.65 -24.86 28.41
CA PHE A 215 -1.34 -24.64 27.82
C PHE A 215 -0.24 -24.51 28.88
N ASN A 216 -0.44 -23.64 29.88
CA ASN A 216 0.49 -23.46 31.00
C ASN A 216 0.72 -24.76 31.78
N ARG A 217 -0.32 -25.60 31.92
CA ARG A 217 -0.21 -26.92 32.56
C ARG A 217 0.63 -27.89 31.73
N ILE A 218 0.53 -27.83 30.41
CA ILE A 218 1.37 -28.62 29.48
C ILE A 218 2.82 -28.14 29.57
N GLU A 219 3.08 -26.84 29.48
CA GLU A 219 4.43 -26.28 29.58
C GLU A 219 5.11 -26.63 30.92
N SER A 220 4.38 -26.58 32.02
CA SER A 220 4.88 -26.98 33.34
C SER A 220 5.28 -28.46 33.39
N LYS A 221 4.48 -29.34 32.75
CA LYS A 221 4.81 -30.77 32.61
C LYS A 221 6.05 -30.98 31.74
N ILE A 222 6.14 -30.32 30.59
CA ILE A 222 7.33 -30.40 29.73
C ILE A 222 8.58 -29.92 30.47
N SER A 223 8.47 -28.80 31.18
CA SER A 223 9.57 -28.22 31.96
C SER A 223 10.03 -29.10 33.12
N SER A 224 9.11 -29.80 33.78
CA SER A 224 9.46 -30.75 34.84
C SER A 224 10.06 -32.04 34.29
N LEU A 225 9.56 -32.55 33.16
CA LEU A 225 10.16 -33.67 32.43
C LEU A 225 11.60 -33.36 31.98
N ALA A 226 11.82 -32.18 31.40
CA ALA A 226 13.14 -31.73 30.99
C ALA A 226 14.12 -31.63 32.18
N ARG A 227 13.67 -31.11 33.32
CA ARG A 227 14.46 -31.08 34.57
C ARG A 227 14.79 -32.48 35.09
N ASN A 228 13.81 -33.39 35.09
CA ASN A 228 14.02 -34.77 35.54
C ASN A 228 15.00 -35.52 34.64
N MET A 229 14.92 -35.35 33.32
CA MET A 229 15.88 -35.92 32.38
C MET A 229 17.29 -35.37 32.62
N ARG A 230 17.43 -34.05 32.79
CA ARG A 230 18.73 -33.43 33.10
C ARG A 230 19.32 -33.93 34.42
N ASN A 231 18.51 -34.11 35.45
CA ASN A 231 18.97 -34.66 36.74
C ASN A 231 19.35 -36.13 36.64
N ARG A 232 18.63 -36.94 35.85
CA ARG A 232 19.01 -38.34 35.57
C ARG A 232 20.34 -38.43 34.84
N LEU A 233 20.60 -37.55 33.87
CA LEU A 233 21.88 -37.49 33.17
C LEU A 233 23.01 -37.06 34.11
N LYS A 234 22.78 -36.05 34.97
CA LYS A 234 23.75 -35.64 36.00
C LYS A 234 24.05 -36.77 36.99
N ASN A 235 23.03 -37.47 37.51
CA ASN A 235 23.24 -38.58 38.44
C ASN A 235 23.95 -39.78 37.78
N ARG A 236 23.69 -40.04 36.48
CA ARG A 236 24.47 -41.03 35.71
C ARG A 236 25.94 -40.61 35.55
N ALA A 237 26.22 -39.33 35.33
CA ALA A 237 27.58 -38.81 35.26
C ALA A 237 28.29 -38.90 36.63
N SER A 238 27.59 -38.61 37.74
CA SER A 238 28.13 -38.74 39.10
C SER A 238 28.38 -40.19 39.53
N ASN A 239 27.56 -41.14 39.06
CA ASN A 239 27.74 -42.56 39.32
C ASN A 239 28.78 -43.23 38.39
N ALA A 240 29.13 -42.59 37.26
CA ALA A 240 30.20 -43.05 36.37
C ALA A 240 31.62 -42.64 36.87
N THR A 241 31.70 -41.77 37.87
CA THR A 241 32.97 -41.35 38.51
C THR A 241 33.32 -42.12 39.78
N ALA A 242 32.59 -43.22 40.08
CA ALA A 242 32.84 -44.08 41.24
C ALA A 242 33.05 -45.55 40.81
N ASP A 243 34.04 -45.81 39.96
CA ASP A 243 35.05 -46.86 40.18
C ASP A 243 36.09 -46.86 39.02
N PRO A 244 37.41 -46.78 39.29
CA PRO A 244 38.45 -46.88 38.27
C PRO A 244 39.18 -48.23 38.34
N GLN A 245 38.74 -49.25 37.61
CA GLN A 245 39.57 -50.40 37.17
C GLN A 245 39.05 -50.92 35.82
N THR A 246 39.61 -50.45 34.71
CA THR A 246 40.60 -51.16 33.85
C THR A 246 40.09 -52.47 33.26
N ASP A 247 39.79 -52.47 31.96
CA ASP A 247 40.40 -53.42 31.03
C ASP A 247 40.42 -52.87 29.58
N SER A 248 41.63 -52.93 29.01
CA SER A 248 42.14 -52.73 27.63
C SER A 248 41.11 -52.74 26.46
N VAL A 249 41.05 -51.78 25.51
CA VAL A 249 42.04 -51.35 24.48
C VAL A 249 42.59 -52.55 23.67
N THR A 250 42.11 -52.95 22.49
CA THR A 250 42.11 -52.30 21.15
C THR A 250 41.51 -53.32 20.16
N LYS A 251 40.66 -52.94 19.18
CA LYS A 251 40.94 -52.69 17.75
C LYS A 251 39.52 -52.64 17.11
N ASP A 252 39.10 -51.69 16.28
CA ASP A 252 39.70 -51.25 15.03
C ASP A 252 39.45 -49.76 14.79
N GLN A 253 40.53 -49.03 14.54
CA GLN A 253 40.48 -47.79 13.77
C GLN A 253 40.67 -48.17 12.30
N ASN A 254 39.73 -47.78 11.45
CA ASN A 254 40.08 -47.33 10.11
C ASN A 254 39.31 -46.04 9.82
N PHE A 255 40.11 -44.98 9.85
CA PHE A 255 39.86 -43.63 9.40
C PHE A 255 39.91 -43.59 7.85
N ILE A 256 39.47 -42.47 7.29
CA ILE A 256 39.69 -41.94 5.93
C ILE A 256 38.46 -41.97 5.00
N GLN A 257 37.78 -40.82 5.02
CA GLN A 257 37.48 -39.90 3.90
C GLN A 257 36.75 -40.40 2.65
N SER A 258 36.00 -39.43 2.11
CA SER A 258 35.51 -39.29 0.72
C SER A 258 34.17 -40.00 0.45
N ASP A 259 33.16 -39.40 -0.20
CA ASP A 259 33.22 -38.36 -1.21
C ASP A 259 32.02 -37.40 -1.19
N HIS A 260 32.38 -36.12 -1.11
CA HIS A 260 31.68 -35.02 -1.73
C HIS A 260 32.06 -35.02 -3.22
N LYS A 261 31.12 -35.35 -4.11
CA LYS A 261 31.07 -35.08 -5.57
C LYS A 261 29.91 -35.93 -6.09
N SER A 262 28.99 -35.51 -6.95
CA SER A 262 28.84 -34.33 -7.78
C SER A 262 27.48 -34.58 -8.44
N ASN A 263 26.51 -33.68 -8.32
CA ASN A 263 25.32 -33.75 -9.18
C ASN A 263 25.08 -32.37 -9.79
N LEU A 264 25.89 -32.11 -10.81
CA LEU A 264 25.85 -30.94 -11.67
C LEU A 264 25.84 -31.49 -13.10
N GLN A 265 24.65 -31.67 -13.70
CA GLN A 265 24.38 -31.56 -15.14
C GLN A 265 22.97 -32.07 -15.48
N ALA A 266 22.13 -31.17 -15.97
CA ALA A 266 21.21 -31.42 -17.10
C ALA A 266 20.51 -30.11 -17.53
N TYR A 267 21.18 -29.32 -18.38
CA TYR A 267 20.54 -28.41 -19.33
C TYR A 267 21.21 -28.68 -20.69
N PRO A 268 20.54 -29.37 -21.64
CA PRO A 268 20.93 -29.35 -23.03
C PRO A 268 20.21 -28.20 -23.75
N ASP A 269 20.84 -27.70 -24.81
CA ASP A 269 20.30 -26.78 -25.83
C ASP A 269 20.64 -25.30 -25.65
N LEU A 270 21.85 -24.95 -26.11
CA LEU A 270 22.21 -23.68 -26.76
C LEU A 270 23.50 -23.90 -27.58
N ILE A 271 23.34 -24.31 -28.84
CA ILE A 271 24.16 -23.90 -29.98
C ILE A 271 23.18 -23.39 -31.03
#